data_AF-A0A820MUV0-F1
#
_entry.id   AF-A0A820MUV0-F1
#
_cell.length_a   1.000
_cell.length_b   1.000
_cell.length_c   1.000
_cell.angle_alpha   90.00
_cell.angle_beta   90.00
_cell.angle_gamma   90.00
#
_symmetry.space_group_name_H-M   'P 1'
#
loop_
_entity.id
_entity.type
_entity.pdbx_description
1 polymer ?
#
loop_
_entity_poly.entity_id
_entity_poly.type
_entity_poly.pdbx_seq_one_letter_code
_entity_poly.pdbx_strand_id
1 'polypeptide(L)' 'EFDRRAPLDNLCLESSQSSYLDIFPQEKLIYLSPDSNNEMTTFDHDAVYIIGGIIDVCR' A
#
# COMPACT_ATOMS: atom_id res chain seq x y z
N GLU A 1 1.06 7.36 21.83
CA GLU A 1 1.07 5.89 21.79
C GLU A 1 -0.04 5.47 20.84
N PHE A 2 0.26 4.70 19.79
CA PHE A 2 -0.74 4.31 18.78
C PHE A 2 -1.60 3.17 19.36
N ASP A 3 -2.88 3.45 19.63
CA ASP A 3 -3.79 2.43 20.12
C ASP A 3 -4.15 1.47 19.00
N ARG A 4 -3.60 0.25 19.08
CA ARG A 4 -3.80 -0.85 18.12
C ARG A 4 -5.27 -1.34 18.08
N ARG A 5 -6.12 -0.87 19.00
CA ARG A 5 -7.54 -1.20 19.09
C ARG A 5 -8.45 -0.04 18.70
N ALA A 6 -7.89 1.10 18.29
CA ALA A 6 -8.70 2.22 17.84
C ALA A 6 -9.60 1.78 16.66
N PRO A 7 -10.91 2.10 16.71
CA PRO A 7 -11.81 1.89 15.57
C PRO A 7 -11.27 2.56 14.31
N LEU A 8 -11.51 1.94 13.15
CA LEU A 8 -11.13 2.47 11.83
C LEU A 8 -11.63 3.90 11.62
N ASP A 9 -12.84 4.20 12.12
CA ASP A 9 -13.49 5.52 11.98
C ASP A 9 -12.75 6.66 12.70
N ASN A 10 -11.85 6.32 13.63
CA ASN A 10 -11.03 7.29 14.34
C ASN A 10 -9.68 7.57 13.65
N LEU A 11 -9.41 6.88 12.53
CA LEU A 11 -8.20 7.04 11.73
C LEU A 11 -8.52 7.83 10.45
N CYS A 12 -7.61 8.71 10.03
CA CYS A 12 -7.70 9.39 8.74
C CYS A 12 -7.26 8.46 7.60
N LEU A 13 -8.11 7.48 7.29
CA LEU A 13 -7.92 6.52 6.21
C LEU A 13 -9.22 6.33 5.43
N GLU A 14 -9.09 5.90 4.18
CA GLU A 14 -10.21 5.43 3.38
C GLU A 14 -10.11 3.90 3.27
N SER A 15 -11.26 3.21 3.31
CA SER A 15 -11.34 1.78 3.04
C SER A 15 -12.36 1.52 1.95
N SER A 16 -12.02 0.62 1.03
CA SER A 16 -12.87 0.25 -0.11
C SER A 16 -12.78 -1.25 -0.36
N GLN A 17 -13.87 -1.84 -0.85
CA GLN A 17 -13.90 -3.22 -1.33
C GLN A 17 -13.43 -3.35 -2.79
N SER A 18 -13.34 -2.24 -3.53
CA SER A 18 -12.88 -2.22 -4.92
C SER A 18 -11.38 -2.51 -5.02
N SER A 19 -10.95 -3.05 -6.16
CA SER A 19 -9.53 -3.24 -6.44
C SER A 19 -8.84 -1.89 -6.60
N TYR A 20 -7.58 -1.79 -6.17
CA TYR A 20 -6.75 -0.61 -6.44
C TYR A 20 -6.57 -0.35 -7.94
N LEU A 21 -6.70 -1.39 -8.78
CA LEU A 21 -6.66 -1.28 -10.24
C LEU A 21 -7.86 -0.52 -10.82
N ASP A 22 -8.99 -0.50 -10.11
CA ASP A 22 -10.21 0.18 -10.56
C ASP A 22 -10.30 1.63 -10.04
N ILE A 23 -9.51 1.96 -9.00
CA ILE A 23 -9.56 3.24 -8.29
C ILE A 23 -8.48 4.20 -8.81
N PHE A 24 -7.30 3.69 -9.13
CA PHE A 24 -6.12 4.50 -9.46
C PHE A 24 -5.64 4.26 -10.91
N PRO A 25 -5.09 5.29 -11.57
CA PRO A 25 -4.54 5.15 -12.91
C PRO A 25 -3.34 4.21 -12.91
N GLN A 26 -3.35 3.22 -13.80
CA GLN A 26 -2.39 2.11 -13.83
C GLN A 26 -0.94 2.59 -14.00
N GLU A 27 -0.71 3.65 -14.78
CA GLU A 27 0.60 4.22 -15.04
C GLU A 27 1.27 4.84 -13.81
N LYS A 28 0.51 5.13 -12.75
CA LYS A 28 1.03 5.68 -11.49
C LYS A 28 1.31 4.61 -10.44
N LEU A 29 0.90 3.37 -10.68
CA LEU A 29 0.97 2.31 -9.68
C LEU A 29 2.38 1.74 -9.58
N ILE A 30 2.91 1.70 -8.35
CA ILE A 30 4.19 1.05 -8.04
C ILE A 30 3.94 0.03 -6.92
N TYR A 31 4.07 -1.26 -7.24
CA TYR A 31 3.92 -2.34 -6.25
C TYR A 31 5.24 -2.59 -5.54
N LEU A 32 5.26 -2.40 -4.22
CA LEU A 32 6.44 -2.66 -3.41
C LEU A 32 6.50 -4.15 -3.02
N SER A 33 7.53 -4.85 -3.48
CA SER A 33 7.77 -6.25 -3.17
C SER A 33 9.26 -6.50 -2.95
N PRO A 34 9.65 -7.31 -1.92
CA PRO A 34 11.04 -7.69 -1.72
C PRO A 34 11.62 -8.51 -2.89
N ASP A 35 10.77 -9.17 -3.67
CA ASP A 35 11.16 -9.98 -4.84
C ASP A 35 11.31 -9.14 -6.13
N SER A 36 11.16 -7.82 -6.04
CA SER A 36 11.35 -6.93 -7.19
C SER A 36 12.80 -6.95 -7.67
N ASN A 37 13.00 -7.11 -8.97
CA ASN A 37 14.32 -6.93 -9.61
C ASN A 37 14.72 -5.45 -9.77
N ASN A 38 13.81 -4.52 -9.49
CA ASN A 38 14.05 -3.08 -9.58
C ASN A 38 14.28 -2.50 -8.18
N GLU A 39 15.43 -1.88 -7.97
CA GLU A 39 15.75 -1.13 -6.75
C GLU A 39 15.14 0.27 -6.81
N MET A 40 14.38 0.64 -5.78
CA MET A 40 13.81 1.99 -5.66
C MET A 40 14.85 2.93 -5.03
N THR A 41 15.44 3.80 -5.84
CA THR A 41 16.48 4.74 -5.38
C THR A 41 15.96 6.15 -5.12
N THR A 42 14.78 6.49 -5.66
CA THR A 42 14.15 7.80 -5.54
C THR A 42 12.66 7.68 -5.25
N PHE A 43 12.14 8.60 -4.44
CA PHE A 43 10.71 8.72 -4.16
C PHE A 43 10.06 9.71 -5.14
N ASP A 44 8.95 9.29 -5.75
CA ASP A 44 8.12 10.10 -6.65
C ASP A 44 6.83 10.48 -5.92
N HIS A 45 6.58 11.79 -5.79
CA HIS A 45 5.41 12.31 -5.09
C HIS A 45 4.11 12.15 -5.87
N ASP A 46 4.17 11.91 -7.18
CA ASP A 46 2.99 11.74 -8.04
C ASP A 46 2.58 10.26 -8.20
N ALA A 47 3.39 9.33 -7.71
CA ALA A 47 3.16 7.89 -7.79
C ALA A 47 2.25 7.37 -6.65
N VAL A 48 1.58 6.24 -6.90
CA VAL A 48 0.76 5.51 -5.94
C VAL A 48 1.47 4.22 -5.56
N TYR A 49 2.02 4.17 -4.35
CA TYR A 49 2.74 3.02 -3.82
C TYR A 49 1.79 2.02 -3.17
N ILE A 50 1.91 0.75 -3.53
CA ILE A 50 1.09 -0.34 -3.02
C ILE A 50 1.91 -1.22 -2.09
N ILE A 51 1.40 -1.47 -0.89
CA ILE A 51 1.95 -2.41 0.08
C ILE A 51 1.01 -3.61 0.18
N GLY A 52 1.54 -4.82 0.06
CA GLY A 52 0.77 -6.05 0.24
C GLY A 52 0.30 -6.22 1.68
N GLY A 53 -1.02 -6.31 1.89
CA GLY A 53 -1.64 -6.64 3.18
C GLY A 53 -1.58 -8.13 3.50
N ILE A 54 -0.39 -8.73 3.40
CA ILE A 54 -0.15 -10.16 3.65
C ILE A 54 0.73 -10.34 4.89
N ILE A 55 0.35 -11.28 5.75
CA ILE A 55 1.25 -11.79 6.79
C ILE A 55 1.90 -13.03 6.21
N ASP A 56 3.08 -12.86 5.64
CA ASP A 56 3.90 -14.00 5.25
C ASP A 56 4.71 -14.46 6.46
N VAL A 57 4.52 -15.72 6.85
CA VAL A 57 5.38 -16.37 7.84
C VAL A 57 6.43 -17.11 7.03
N CYS A 58 7.39 -16.35 6.49
CA CYS A 58 8.53 -16.93 5.80
C CYS A 58 9.16 -17.98 6.73
N ARG A 59 9.16 -19.23 6.28
CA ARG A 59 9.73 -20.37 7.00
C ARG A 59 11.21 -20.50 6.74
#